data_AF-A0A259C7A1-F1
#
_entry.id   AF-A0A259C7A1-F1
#
_cell.length_a   1.000
_cell.length_b   1.000
_cell.length_c   1.000
_cell.angle_alpha   90.00
_cell.angle_beta   90.00
_cell.angle_gamma   90.00
#
_symmetry.space_group_name_H-M   'P 1'
#
loop_
_entity.id
_entity.type
_entity.pdbx_description
1 polymer ?
#
loop_
_entity_poly.entity_id
_entity_poly.type
_entity_poly.pdbx_seq_one_letter_code
_entity_poly.pdbx_strand_id
1 'polypeptide(L)'
;MTASVRIPDIGSLETVLAGLDPASADSALVPALTRAFPGFEFSLAQIDDDYWRDARSVVQPDGTRIGELQSWMTAEVARERGDLGALWRRLKETGLQITEWRGTSAVVFAPTGSGPADYVQISLGRETEWRIAPIVDPRWPPSGAGELV
;
A
#
# COMPACT_ATOMS: atom_id res chain seq x y z
N MET A 1 -1.10 -41.06 10.78
CA MET A 1 -1.56 -40.43 9.51
C MET A 1 -0.99 -39.03 9.50
N THR A 2 0.02 -38.75 8.68
CA THR A 2 0.50 -37.38 8.49
C THR A 2 -0.57 -36.64 7.69
N ALA A 3 -1.18 -35.62 8.29
CA ALA A 3 -2.08 -34.74 7.56
C ALA A 3 -1.31 -34.12 6.39
N SER A 4 -1.93 -34.05 5.21
CA SER A 4 -1.35 -33.34 4.07
C SER A 4 -1.07 -31.89 4.47
N VAL A 5 0.18 -31.45 4.34
CA VAL A 5 0.60 -30.09 4.68
C VAL A 5 -0.05 -29.14 3.67
N ARG A 6 -0.85 -28.21 4.16
CA ARG A 6 -1.49 -27.19 3.33
C ARG A 6 -0.49 -26.08 3.02
N ILE A 7 -0.06 -26.00 1.77
CA ILE A 7 0.83 -24.93 1.29
C ILE A 7 0.09 -23.58 1.33
N PRO A 8 0.73 -22.49 1.79
CA PRO A 8 0.14 -21.16 1.74
C PRO A 8 -0.18 -20.73 0.30
N ASP A 9 -1.44 -20.41 0.05
CA ASP A 9 -1.92 -19.78 -1.18
C ASP A 9 -2.23 -18.29 -0.94
N ILE A 10 -2.33 -17.48 -2.00
CA ILE A 10 -2.53 -16.02 -1.88
C ILE A 10 -3.75 -15.67 -1.02
N GLY A 11 -4.92 -16.28 -1.27
CA GLY A 11 -6.14 -15.94 -0.54
C GLY A 11 -6.06 -16.31 0.95
N SER A 12 -5.35 -17.39 1.26
CA SER A 12 -5.08 -17.78 2.64
C SER A 12 -4.13 -16.82 3.38
N LEU A 13 -3.12 -16.29 2.67
CA LEU A 13 -2.20 -15.30 3.21
C LEU A 13 -2.92 -13.96 3.43
N GLU A 14 -3.72 -13.51 2.46
CA GLU A 14 -4.54 -12.30 2.59
C GLU A 14 -5.47 -12.38 3.81
N THR A 15 -6.07 -13.55 4.05
CA THR A 15 -6.92 -13.78 5.23
C THR A 15 -6.14 -13.63 6.54
N VAL A 16 -4.91 -14.15 6.60
CA VAL A 16 -4.06 -14.01 7.80
C VAL A 16 -3.65 -12.54 7.99
N LEU A 17 -3.19 -11.89 6.93
CA LEU A 17 -2.72 -10.49 6.98
C LEU A 17 -3.85 -9.52 7.36
N ALA A 18 -5.06 -9.72 6.84
CA ALA A 18 -6.24 -8.92 7.17
C ALA A 18 -6.65 -9.02 8.65
N GLY A 19 -6.23 -10.09 9.34
CA GLY A 19 -6.49 -10.30 10.77
C GLY A 19 -5.44 -9.67 11.69
N LEU A 20 -4.35 -9.12 11.16
CA LEU A 20 -3.30 -8.47 11.95
C LEU A 20 -3.66 -7.03 12.26
N ASP A 21 -3.32 -6.60 13.48
CA ASP A 21 -3.27 -5.18 13.81
C ASP A 21 -2.01 -4.55 13.18
N PRO A 22 -2.14 -3.53 12.31
CA PRO A 22 -0.99 -2.90 11.67
C PRO A 22 0.06 -2.39 12.66
N ALA A 23 -0.34 -1.94 13.86
CA ALA A 23 0.59 -1.39 14.85
C ALA A 23 1.50 -2.46 15.48
N SER A 24 1.11 -3.74 15.45
CA SER A 24 1.84 -4.86 16.04
C SER A 24 2.19 -5.97 15.03
N ALA A 25 1.90 -5.74 13.74
CA ALA A 25 1.97 -6.73 12.68
C ALA A 25 3.33 -7.46 12.59
N ASP A 26 4.44 -6.74 12.71
CA ASP A 26 5.79 -7.34 12.64
C ASP A 26 5.99 -8.46 13.67
N SER A 27 5.56 -8.23 14.92
CA SER A 27 5.69 -9.21 15.99
C SER A 27 4.64 -10.32 15.92
N ALA A 28 3.48 -10.04 15.33
CA ALA A 28 2.34 -10.94 15.27
C ALA A 28 2.33 -11.85 14.03
N LEU A 29 3.07 -11.49 12.98
CA LEU A 29 3.06 -12.14 11.67
C LEU A 29 3.45 -13.63 11.73
N VAL A 30 4.62 -13.94 12.27
CA VAL A 30 5.09 -15.34 12.39
C VAL A 30 4.12 -16.19 13.24
N PRO A 31 3.72 -15.76 14.46
CA PRO A 31 2.71 -16.49 15.23
C PRO A 31 1.39 -16.74 14.49
N ALA A 32 0.92 -15.77 13.71
CA ALA A 32 -0.32 -15.90 12.94
C ALA A 32 -0.17 -16.91 11.79
N LEU A 33 0.93 -16.86 11.05
CA LEU A 33 1.25 -17.81 9.97
C LEU A 33 1.41 -19.23 10.51
N THR A 34 2.14 -19.43 11.61
CA THR A 34 2.31 -20.75 12.24
C THR A 34 0.97 -21.36 12.66
N ARG A 35 0.03 -20.54 13.13
CA ARG A 35 -1.32 -21.00 13.48
C ARG A 35 -2.14 -21.39 12.25
N ALA A 36 -2.02 -20.63 11.16
CA ALA A 36 -2.78 -20.86 9.93
C ALA A 36 -2.24 -22.04 9.10
N PHE A 37 -0.93 -22.28 9.14
CA PHE A 37 -0.26 -23.33 8.39
C PHE A 37 0.59 -24.21 9.32
N PRO A 38 -0.06 -25.06 10.14
CA PRO A 38 0.66 -25.98 11.00
C PRO A 38 1.53 -26.92 10.15
N GLY A 39 2.79 -27.09 10.56
CA GLY A 39 3.79 -27.88 9.82
C GLY A 39 4.84 -27.06 9.09
N PHE A 40 4.72 -25.73 9.07
CA PHE A 40 5.77 -24.83 8.61
C PHE A 40 6.47 -24.14 9.80
N GLU A 41 7.79 -24.10 9.74
CA GLU A 41 8.63 -23.34 10.66
C GLU A 41 8.96 -21.99 10.03
N PHE A 42 8.07 -21.01 10.24
CA PHE A 42 8.24 -19.67 9.68
C PHE A 42 9.27 -18.85 10.46
N SER A 43 10.00 -18.03 9.72
CA SER A 43 10.88 -17.00 10.26
C SER A 43 10.85 -15.77 9.36
N LEU A 44 11.11 -14.61 9.97
CA LEU A 44 10.96 -13.30 9.35
C LEU A 44 12.33 -12.64 9.24
N ALA A 45 12.63 -12.09 8.07
CA ALA A 45 13.73 -11.18 7.85
C ALA A 45 13.18 -9.85 7.31
N GLN A 46 13.57 -8.75 7.95
CA GLN A 46 13.34 -7.42 7.41
C GLN A 46 14.44 -7.09 6.41
N ILE A 47 14.06 -6.47 5.30
CA ILE A 47 15.00 -5.95 4.32
C ILE A 47 15.20 -4.46 4.65
N ASP A 48 16.45 -4.04 4.67
CA ASP A 48 16.83 -2.64 4.82
C ASP A 48 16.76 -1.95 3.45
N ASP A 49 15.54 -1.84 2.93
CA ASP A 49 15.21 -1.12 1.71
C ASP A 49 14.13 -0.08 1.99
N ASP A 50 14.25 1.07 1.31
CA ASP A 50 13.19 2.07 1.27
C ASP A 50 12.63 2.12 -0.14
N TYR A 51 11.31 2.08 -0.25
CA TYR A 51 10.62 2.24 -1.52
C TYR A 51 9.38 3.14 -1.41
N TRP A 52 9.00 3.67 -2.57
CA TRP A 52 7.77 4.43 -2.77
C TRP A 52 6.90 3.69 -3.77
N ARG A 53 5.59 3.78 -3.59
CA ARG A 53 4.66 3.40 -4.65
C ARG A 53 4.32 4.63 -5.47
N ASP A 54 4.30 4.44 -6.78
CA ASP A 54 3.89 5.50 -7.72
C ASP A 54 2.44 5.93 -7.47
N ALA A 55 1.59 5.00 -7.01
CA ALA A 55 0.18 5.27 -6.74
C ALA A 55 0.03 6.24 -5.55
N ARG A 56 -0.50 7.42 -5.84
CA ARG A 56 -0.93 8.41 -4.86
C ARG A 56 -2.43 8.45 -4.74
N SER A 57 -2.95 9.04 -3.69
CA SER A 57 -4.41 9.10 -3.49
C SER A 57 -4.88 10.47 -3.06
N VAL A 58 -6.13 10.76 -3.38
CA VAL A 58 -6.81 11.98 -2.96
C VAL A 58 -7.69 11.64 -1.78
N VAL A 59 -7.56 12.44 -0.72
CA VAL A 59 -8.35 12.31 0.50
C VAL A 59 -8.98 13.65 0.87
N GLN A 60 -10.13 13.58 1.55
CA GLN A 60 -10.74 14.72 2.23
C GLN A 60 -9.91 15.11 3.47
N PRO A 61 -10.09 16.34 4.01
CA PRO A 61 -9.41 16.77 5.23
C PRO A 61 -9.59 15.84 6.43
N ASP A 62 -10.75 15.17 6.51
CA ASP A 62 -11.07 14.20 7.57
C ASP A 62 -10.39 12.82 7.36
N GLY A 63 -9.73 12.61 6.22
CA GLY A 63 -9.08 11.36 5.84
C GLY A 63 -9.91 10.44 4.97
N THR A 64 -11.15 10.82 4.62
CA THR A 64 -12.00 10.02 3.73
C THR A 64 -11.37 9.91 2.34
N ARG A 65 -11.21 8.68 1.86
CA ARG A 65 -10.60 8.40 0.55
C ARG A 65 -11.55 8.72 -0.59
N ILE A 66 -11.06 9.48 -1.57
CA ILE A 66 -11.80 9.83 -2.80
C ILE A 66 -11.42 8.92 -3.95
N GLY A 67 -10.12 8.70 -4.16
CA GLY A 67 -9.64 7.89 -5.28
C GLY A 67 -8.12 7.96 -5.47
N GLU A 68 -7.64 7.27 -6.49
CA GLU A 68 -6.25 7.35 -6.95
C GLU A 68 -6.03 8.68 -7.69
N LEU A 69 -4.92 9.36 -7.40
CA LEU A 69 -4.65 10.75 -7.83
C LEU A 69 -4.70 10.93 -9.33
N GLN A 70 -3.98 10.11 -10.10
CA GLN A 70 -3.85 10.29 -11.54
C GLN A 70 -5.20 10.12 -12.24
N SER A 71 -5.92 9.05 -11.91
CA SER A 71 -7.23 8.73 -12.46
C SER A 71 -8.26 9.79 -12.08
N TRP A 72 -8.26 10.22 -10.82
CA TRP A 72 -9.17 11.25 -10.32
C TRP A 72 -8.90 12.61 -10.96
N MET A 73 -7.64 13.05 -11.00
CA MET A 73 -7.26 14.34 -11.57
C MET A 73 -7.57 14.40 -13.07
N THR A 74 -7.32 13.31 -13.81
CA THR A 74 -7.68 13.21 -15.23
C THR A 74 -9.18 13.43 -15.45
N ALA A 75 -10.03 12.83 -14.61
CA ALA A 75 -11.47 13.02 -14.68
C ALA A 75 -11.88 14.47 -14.33
N GLU A 76 -11.21 15.09 -13.36
CA GLU A 76 -11.49 16.47 -12.96
C GLU A 76 -11.09 17.50 -14.03
N VAL A 77 -9.95 17.30 -14.69
CA VAL A 77 -9.53 18.11 -15.84
C VAL A 77 -10.55 17.98 -16.99
N ALA A 78 -11.02 16.77 -17.27
CA ALA A 78 -12.03 16.53 -18.30
C ALA A 78 -13.37 17.20 -17.96
N ARG A 79 -13.77 17.19 -16.68
CA ARG A 79 -14.99 17.88 -16.19
C ARG A 79 -14.94 19.38 -16.43
N GLU A 80 -13.78 20.00 -16.26
CA GLU A 80 -13.55 21.42 -16.56
C GLU A 80 -13.19 21.67 -18.04
N ARG A 81 -13.33 20.67 -18.92
CA ARG A 81 -13.01 20.76 -20.36
C ARG A 81 -11.57 21.22 -20.63
N GLY A 82 -10.65 20.90 -19.73
CA GLY A 82 -9.26 21.34 -19.81
C GLY A 82 -8.97 22.74 -19.25
N ASP A 83 -9.96 23.45 -18.69
CA ASP A 83 -9.71 24.74 -18.03
C ASP A 83 -9.05 24.53 -16.66
N LEU A 84 -7.71 24.49 -16.68
CA LEU A 84 -6.90 24.31 -15.47
C LEU A 84 -7.06 25.47 -14.47
N GLY A 85 -7.40 26.67 -14.95
CA GLY A 85 -7.63 27.82 -14.08
C GLY A 85 -8.95 27.71 -13.31
N ALA A 86 -10.02 27.27 -13.97
CA ALA A 86 -11.28 26.95 -13.33
C ALA A 86 -11.13 25.79 -12.34
N LEU A 87 -10.43 24.72 -12.75
CA LEU A 87 -10.13 23.58 -11.89
C LEU A 87 -9.39 24.02 -10.62
N TRP A 88 -8.28 24.75 -10.77
CA TRP A 88 -7.48 25.24 -9.66
C TRP A 88 -8.27 26.12 -8.70
N ARG A 89 -9.04 27.09 -9.22
CA ARG A 89 -9.88 27.98 -8.40
C ARG A 89 -10.88 27.22 -7.56
N ARG A 90 -11.42 26.11 -8.08
CA ARG A 90 -12.32 25.26 -7.31
C ARG A 90 -11.56 24.41 -6.30
N LEU A 91 -10.52 23.70 -6.74
CA LEU A 91 -9.80 22.74 -5.89
C LEU A 91 -9.11 23.39 -4.70
N LYS A 92 -8.57 24.60 -4.83
CA LYS A 92 -7.90 25.29 -3.72
C LYS A 92 -8.82 25.57 -2.52
N GLU A 93 -10.13 25.64 -2.74
CA GLU A 93 -11.14 25.88 -1.69
C GLU A 93 -11.64 24.58 -1.03
N THR A 94 -11.25 23.41 -1.54
CA THR A 94 -11.77 22.11 -1.07
C THR A 94 -11.04 21.54 0.14
N GLY A 95 -9.80 21.99 0.37
CA GLY A 95 -8.91 21.41 1.38
C GLY A 95 -8.47 19.97 1.10
N LEU A 96 -8.76 19.42 -0.09
CA LEU A 96 -8.34 18.07 -0.45
C LEU A 96 -6.83 17.91 -0.35
N GLN A 97 -6.41 16.71 0.02
CA GLN A 97 -5.01 16.37 0.25
C GLN A 97 -4.60 15.18 -0.61
N ILE A 98 -3.31 15.13 -0.92
CA ILE A 98 -2.64 14.01 -1.56
C ILE A 98 -1.96 13.17 -0.48
N THR A 99 -2.07 11.85 -0.63
CA THR A 99 -1.30 10.88 0.12
C THR A 99 -0.37 10.08 -0.78
N GLU A 100 0.71 9.55 -0.20
CA GLU A 100 1.61 8.61 -0.87
C GLU A 100 1.95 7.43 0.04
N TRP A 101 2.33 6.32 -0.57
CA TRP A 101 2.75 5.11 0.15
C TRP A 101 4.26 5.01 0.17
N ARG A 102 4.80 4.82 1.37
CA ARG A 102 6.20 4.53 1.63
C ARG A 102 6.31 3.20 2.34
N GLY A 103 7.34 2.43 2.06
CA GLY A 103 7.50 1.16 2.72
C GLY A 103 8.92 0.63 2.72
N THR A 104 9.04 -0.47 3.44
CA THR A 104 10.22 -1.35 3.47
C THR A 104 9.73 -2.76 3.20
N SER A 105 10.60 -3.64 2.72
CA SER A 105 10.24 -5.02 2.42
C SER A 105 10.54 -5.93 3.60
N ALA A 106 9.79 -7.03 3.68
CA ALA A 106 10.12 -8.13 4.55
C ALA A 106 9.87 -9.45 3.85
N VAL A 107 10.59 -10.48 4.28
CA VAL A 107 10.48 -11.83 3.74
C VAL A 107 10.21 -12.79 4.87
N VAL A 108 9.16 -13.59 4.72
CA VAL A 108 8.94 -14.76 5.55
C VAL A 108 9.37 -16.00 4.79
N PHE A 109 10.12 -16.87 5.46
CA PHE A 109 10.60 -18.13 4.90
C PHE A 109 10.23 -19.30 5.79
N ALA A 110 9.97 -20.45 5.17
CA ALA A 110 9.83 -21.73 5.87
C ALA A 110 10.41 -22.88 5.02
N PRO A 111 11.30 -23.72 5.57
CA PRO A 111 11.80 -24.91 4.90
C PRO A 111 10.67 -25.92 4.63
N THR A 112 10.72 -26.60 3.50
CA THR A 112 9.85 -27.73 3.15
C THR A 112 10.61 -29.05 2.99
N GLY A 113 11.94 -29.01 3.06
CA GLY A 113 12.84 -30.15 2.91
C GLY A 113 14.28 -29.78 3.26
N SER A 114 15.22 -30.68 2.97
CA SER A 114 16.65 -30.50 3.28
C SER A 114 17.45 -29.88 2.14
N GLY A 115 16.87 -29.77 0.94
CA GLY A 115 17.51 -29.19 -0.21
C GLY A 115 17.47 -27.65 -0.18
N PRO A 116 18.42 -26.97 -0.85
CA PRO A 116 18.49 -25.51 -0.87
C PRO A 116 17.32 -24.84 -1.61
N ALA A 117 16.56 -25.59 -2.41
CA ALA A 117 15.36 -25.12 -3.11
C ALA A 117 14.06 -25.55 -2.41
N ASP A 118 14.15 -26.30 -1.32
CA ASP A 118 13.00 -26.84 -0.61
C ASP A 118 12.51 -25.82 0.42
N TYR A 119 11.87 -24.75 -0.04
CA TYR A 119 11.30 -23.73 0.83
C TYR A 119 10.06 -23.06 0.22
N VAL A 120 9.28 -22.44 1.09
CA VAL A 120 8.30 -21.41 0.72
C VAL A 120 8.85 -20.07 1.16
N GLN A 121 8.74 -19.07 0.26
CA GLN A 121 9.08 -17.68 0.54
C GLN A 121 7.86 -16.80 0.27
N ILE A 122 7.59 -15.88 1.18
CA ILE A 122 6.53 -14.88 1.08
C ILE A 122 7.20 -13.51 1.20
N SER A 123 7.15 -12.74 0.12
CA SER A 123 7.61 -11.34 0.11
C SER A 123 6.44 -10.42 0.46
N LEU A 124 6.68 -9.50 1.39
CA LEU A 124 5.67 -8.61 1.96
C LEU A 124 6.16 -7.16 1.93
N GLY A 125 5.27 -6.24 1.59
CA GLY A 125 5.48 -4.82 1.79
C GLY A 125 5.05 -4.39 3.19
N ARG A 126 5.89 -3.63 3.89
CA ARG A 126 5.57 -2.95 5.14
C ARG A 126 5.33 -1.49 4.83
N GLU A 127 4.09 -1.19 4.48
CA GLU A 127 3.72 0.10 3.89
C GLU A 127 2.97 0.99 4.87
N THR A 128 3.26 2.28 4.83
CA THR A 128 2.50 3.32 5.52
C THR A 128 2.12 4.40 4.52
N GLU A 129 0.87 4.83 4.60
CA GLU A 129 0.38 5.94 3.81
C GLU A 129 0.52 7.26 4.57
N TRP A 130 1.12 8.26 3.92
CA TRP A 130 1.41 9.57 4.49
C TRP A 130 0.63 10.65 3.76
N ARG A 131 0.08 11.63 4.49
CA ARG A 131 -0.42 12.89 3.93
C ARG A 131 0.74 13.80 3.60
N ILE A 132 0.87 14.21 2.35
CA ILE A 132 2.07 14.92 1.87
C ILE A 132 1.84 16.35 1.41
N ALA A 133 0.67 16.66 0.85
CA ALA A 133 0.40 17.99 0.31
C ALA A 133 -1.10 18.25 0.12
N PRO A 134 -1.53 19.51 0.01
CA PRO A 134 -2.80 19.85 -0.62
C PRO A 134 -2.86 19.35 -2.08
N ILE A 135 -4.06 19.16 -2.61
CA ILE A 135 -4.27 18.73 -4.01
C ILE A 135 -3.72 19.71 -5.05
N VAL A 136 -3.65 21.01 -4.71
CA VAL A 136 -3.06 22.08 -5.53
C VAL A 136 -2.38 23.10 -4.62
N ASP A 137 -1.33 23.79 -5.08
CA ASP A 137 -0.80 24.96 -4.35
C ASP A 137 -1.84 26.10 -4.39
N PRO A 138 -2.37 26.56 -3.24
CA PRO A 138 -3.42 27.58 -3.23
C PRO A 138 -2.93 28.97 -3.64
N ARG A 139 -1.62 29.19 -3.72
CA ARG A 139 -1.00 30.49 -4.06
C ARG A 139 -0.74 30.63 -5.55
N TRP A 140 -0.47 29.52 -6.24
CA TRP A 140 -0.04 29.53 -7.64
C TRP A 140 -0.86 28.54 -8.48
N PRO A 141 -1.48 28.99 -9.59
CA PRO A 141 -2.12 28.10 -10.52
C PRO A 141 -1.09 27.23 -11.26
N PRO A 142 -1.46 26.00 -11.69
CA PRO A 142 -0.57 25.14 -12.46
C PRO A 142 -0.25 25.77 -13.83
N SER A 143 1.00 25.62 -14.27
CA SER A 143 1.45 26.08 -15.60
C SER A 143 1.03 25.12 -16.72
N GLY A 144 0.69 23.87 -16.37
CA GLY A 144 0.20 22.84 -17.28
C GLY A 144 -0.31 21.60 -16.54
N ALA A 145 -0.95 20.68 -17.27
CA ALA A 145 -1.57 19.49 -16.67
C ALA A 145 -0.56 18.53 -16.00
N GLY A 146 0.71 18.56 -16.43
CA GLY A 146 1.77 17.75 -15.83
C GLY A 146 2.16 18.17 -14.41
N GLU A 147 1.72 19.34 -13.93
CA GLU A 147 1.95 19.78 -12.55
C GLU A 147 0.83 19.33 -11.58
N LEU A 148 -0.17 18.59 -12.06
CA LEU A 148 -1.33 18.16 -11.27
C LEU A 148 -1.28 16.71 -10.79
N VAL A 149 -0.23 15.94 -11.11
CA VAL A 149 -0.04 14.51 -10.76
C VAL A 149 1.33 14.24 -10.17
#